data_AF-A0A519KZ87-F1
#
_entry.id   AF-A0A519KZ87-F1
#
_cell.length_a   1.000
_cell.length_b   1.000
_cell.length_c   1.000
_cell.angle_alpha   90.00
_cell.angle_beta   90.00
_cell.angle_gamma   90.00
#
_symmetry.space_group_name_H-M   'P 1'
#
loop_
_entity.id
_entity.type
_entity.pdbx_description
1 polymer ?
#
loop_
_entity_poly.entity_id
_entity_poly.type
_entity_poly.pdbx_seq_one_letter_code
_entity_poly.pdbx_strand_id
1 'polypeptide(L)'
;MSSTRRTLLKAGLAASALPVAGCATVPGAAGAGPFKPTWESLIAGYTAPDWFRDAKLGIWAHWGPQCVPEFGDWYGRQMYIQGNPFYDHHLANYGHPSETGFLNIIGQWKAEAWRPEELLDLYEAAGARYIVAMAQHHDNLDLFDSKHHPWNSTRVGPGKDIVGTWERLVRARGLRFGVSNHGAHAWHWWQTAYGYDAEGPKAGRRYDAATLTRADGAGTWWDGLDPQELYTGPTFAPPNGIGSIAEMNAWHDARDGQWIETPPETNPAFTRSWVARQKDLVDRYKPDLVYFDNYGLPLGQHGLDATAYLYNASLAWRGELPVVNGKRLEPEKRRGIVETVERGFNDSLMPEPWQTDTCIGDWHYNR
;
A
#
# COMPACT_ATOMS: atom_id res chain seq x y z
N MET A 1 -44.78 -54.71 40.52
CA MET A 1 -45.78 -53.71 40.12
C MET A 1 -45.11 -52.36 40.00
N SER A 2 -45.54 -51.57 39.01
CA SER A 2 -45.21 -50.16 38.77
C SER A 2 -43.97 -49.85 37.92
N SER A 3 -44.28 -49.59 36.66
CA SER A 3 -43.56 -48.72 35.72
C SER A 3 -43.80 -47.25 36.09
N THR A 4 -42.85 -46.34 35.89
CA THR A 4 -42.93 -45.27 34.86
C THR A 4 -41.95 -44.10 35.05
N ARG A 5 -41.40 -43.68 33.91
CA ARG A 5 -41.09 -42.30 33.44
C ARG A 5 -39.91 -41.54 34.08
N ARG A 6 -38.77 -41.64 33.36
CA ARG A 6 -37.71 -40.63 33.31
C ARG A 6 -38.26 -39.33 32.71
N THR A 7 -38.07 -38.22 33.43
CA THR A 7 -38.28 -36.86 32.94
C THR A 7 -36.91 -36.27 32.61
N LEU A 8 -36.67 -35.99 31.33
CA LEU A 8 -35.51 -35.27 30.82
C LEU A 8 -35.71 -33.76 31.06
N LEU A 9 -34.89 -33.17 31.93
CA LEU A 9 -34.72 -31.71 31.98
C LEU A 9 -33.72 -31.28 30.90
N LYS A 10 -34.23 -30.62 29.85
CA LYS A 10 -33.45 -29.85 28.90
C LYS A 10 -33.01 -28.54 29.58
N ALA A 11 -31.75 -28.44 29.98
CA ALA A 11 -31.13 -27.14 30.24
C ALA A 11 -30.65 -26.57 28.90
N GLY A 12 -31.31 -25.50 28.44
CA GLY A 12 -30.89 -24.76 27.26
C GLY A 12 -29.61 -23.99 27.55
N LEU A 13 -28.52 -24.36 26.88
CA LEU A 13 -27.34 -23.52 26.75
C LEU A 13 -27.70 -22.35 25.82
N ALA A 14 -27.95 -21.18 26.39
CA ALA A 14 -27.94 -19.95 25.65
C ALA A 14 -26.49 -19.68 25.22
N ALA A 15 -26.18 -19.97 23.96
CA ALA A 15 -24.95 -19.52 23.33
C ALA A 15 -25.05 -18.01 23.18
N SER A 16 -24.43 -17.27 24.09
CA SER A 16 -24.12 -15.85 23.90
C SER A 16 -23.15 -15.73 22.73
N ALA A 17 -23.69 -15.44 21.54
CA ALA A 17 -22.90 -15.03 20.40
C ALA A 17 -22.20 -13.71 20.77
N LEU A 18 -20.88 -13.77 20.95
CA LEU A 18 -20.05 -12.58 20.97
C LEU A 18 -20.21 -11.87 19.62
N PRO A 19 -20.35 -10.55 19.57
CA PRO A 19 -20.38 -9.84 18.31
C PRO A 19 -19.04 -10.06 17.62
N VAL A 20 -19.07 -10.66 16.42
CA VAL A 20 -17.95 -10.62 15.50
C VAL A 20 -17.58 -9.14 15.34
N ALA A 21 -16.35 -8.79 15.70
CA ALA A 21 -15.83 -7.45 15.53
C ALA A 21 -16.11 -7.00 14.09
N GLY A 22 -16.93 -5.97 13.93
CA GLY A 22 -17.35 -5.51 12.61
C GLY A 22 -16.13 -5.15 11.75
N CYS A 23 -16.02 -5.77 10.58
CA CYS A 23 -15.13 -5.31 9.53
C CYS A 23 -15.45 -3.83 9.30
N ALA A 24 -14.46 -2.94 9.43
CA ALA A 24 -14.69 -1.54 9.11
C ALA A 24 -14.87 -1.40 7.60
N THR A 25 -16.12 -1.35 7.17
CA THR A 25 -16.46 -0.89 5.83
C THR A 25 -16.08 0.59 5.71
N VAL A 26 -15.77 1.05 4.50
CA VAL A 26 -15.54 2.48 4.24
C VAL A 26 -16.80 3.23 4.70
N PRO A 27 -16.73 4.12 5.72
CA PRO A 27 -17.92 4.85 6.17
C PRO A 27 -18.47 5.68 5.01
N GLY A 28 -19.65 5.31 4.50
CA GLY A 28 -20.29 5.92 3.33
C GLY A 28 -20.31 5.06 2.04
N ALA A 29 -19.74 3.85 2.02
CA ALA A 29 -19.78 2.95 0.86
C ALA A 29 -21.20 2.43 0.49
N ALA A 30 -22.17 2.54 1.38
CA ALA A 30 -23.57 2.24 1.10
C ALA A 30 -24.40 3.51 1.25
N GLY A 31 -24.68 4.26 0.16
CA GLY A 31 -25.71 5.30 0.27
C GLY A 31 -26.00 6.26 -0.87
N ALA A 32 -25.08 6.59 -1.80
CA ALA A 32 -25.34 7.74 -2.68
C ALA A 32 -25.11 7.54 -4.19
N GLY A 33 -24.77 6.34 -4.67
CA GLY A 33 -24.55 6.11 -6.10
C GLY A 33 -24.89 4.70 -6.59
N PRO A 34 -24.83 4.47 -7.92
CA PRO A 34 -25.31 3.24 -8.54
C PRO A 34 -24.43 2.01 -8.28
N PHE A 35 -23.17 2.18 -7.87
CA PHE A 35 -22.26 1.07 -7.61
C PHE A 35 -22.40 0.55 -6.18
N LYS A 36 -22.66 -0.74 -6.06
CA LYS A 36 -22.55 -1.51 -4.81
C LYS A 36 -21.15 -2.13 -4.73
N PRO A 37 -20.65 -2.42 -3.52
CA PRO A 37 -19.33 -3.00 -3.34
C PRO A 37 -19.34 -4.52 -3.59
N THR A 38 -19.77 -4.92 -4.78
CA THR A 38 -19.76 -6.32 -5.24
C THR A 38 -19.26 -6.38 -6.68
N TRP A 39 -18.59 -7.46 -7.04
CA TRP A 39 -18.09 -7.65 -8.40
C TRP A 39 -19.22 -7.59 -9.43
N GLU A 40 -20.39 -8.14 -9.13
CA GLU A 40 -21.55 -8.10 -10.04
C GLU A 40 -21.96 -6.66 -10.34
N SER A 41 -21.95 -5.78 -9.33
CA SER A 41 -22.28 -4.38 -9.53
C SER A 41 -21.19 -3.62 -10.29
N LEU A 42 -19.91 -3.87 -9.99
CA LEU A 42 -18.80 -3.23 -10.70
C LEU A 42 -18.80 -3.64 -12.18
N ILE A 43 -18.91 -4.94 -12.47
CA ILE A 43 -18.90 -5.51 -13.82
C ILE A 43 -20.10 -5.03 -14.65
N ALA A 44 -21.28 -4.91 -14.03
CA ALA A 44 -22.48 -4.47 -14.73
C ALA A 44 -22.48 -2.96 -15.03
N GLY A 45 -21.83 -2.16 -14.19
CA GLY A 45 -21.89 -0.69 -14.27
C GLY A 45 -20.65 -0.01 -14.86
N TYR A 46 -19.49 -0.67 -14.86
CA TYR A 46 -18.23 -0.04 -15.25
C TYR A 46 -18.01 -0.08 -16.76
N THR A 47 -17.42 1.00 -17.26
CA THR A 47 -16.84 1.09 -18.59
C THR A 47 -15.64 2.00 -18.47
N ALA A 48 -14.47 1.53 -18.93
CA ALA A 48 -13.26 2.34 -18.91
C ALA A 48 -13.50 3.64 -19.69
N PRO A 49 -13.19 4.81 -19.10
CA PRO A 49 -13.53 6.09 -19.71
C PRO A 49 -12.73 6.34 -20.98
N ASP A 50 -13.34 7.06 -21.93
CA ASP A 50 -12.73 7.31 -23.25
C ASP A 50 -11.40 8.05 -23.16
N TRP A 51 -11.24 8.97 -22.20
CA TRP A 51 -9.97 9.68 -22.00
C TRP A 51 -8.80 8.73 -21.78
N PHE A 52 -9.01 7.61 -21.07
CA PHE A 52 -7.96 6.65 -20.77
C PHE A 52 -7.60 5.86 -22.02
N ARG A 53 -8.63 5.47 -22.79
CA ARG A 53 -8.47 4.82 -24.09
C ARG A 53 -7.70 5.73 -25.03
N ASP A 54 -7.95 7.03 -25.03
CA ASP A 54 -7.34 8.01 -25.94
C ASP A 54 -5.95 8.46 -25.50
N ALA A 55 -5.66 8.45 -24.20
CA ALA A 55 -4.42 8.95 -23.63
C ALA A 55 -3.17 8.23 -24.15
N LYS A 56 -3.24 6.89 -24.27
CA LYS A 56 -2.18 5.94 -24.68
C LYS A 56 -0.90 5.93 -23.82
N LEU A 57 -0.46 7.07 -23.30
CA LEU A 57 0.76 7.23 -22.54
C LEU A 57 0.50 8.05 -21.28
N GLY A 58 0.94 7.51 -20.14
CA GLY A 58 1.08 8.26 -18.90
C GLY A 58 2.45 8.01 -18.29
N ILE A 59 2.84 8.89 -17.37
CA ILE A 59 4.10 8.78 -16.65
C ILE A 59 3.83 8.63 -15.16
N TRP A 60 4.53 7.70 -14.54
CA TRP A 60 4.40 7.36 -13.12
C TRP A 60 5.71 7.64 -12.39
N ALA A 61 5.64 8.45 -11.32
CA ALA A 61 6.76 8.69 -10.43
C ALA A 61 6.72 7.73 -9.22
N HIS A 62 7.47 6.62 -9.30
CA HIS A 62 7.79 5.76 -8.16
C HIS A 62 8.87 6.42 -7.30
N TRP A 63 8.46 7.36 -6.45
CA TRP A 63 9.39 8.20 -5.70
C TRP A 63 8.93 8.42 -4.26
N GLY A 64 9.83 8.19 -3.33
CA GLY A 64 9.60 8.23 -1.89
C GLY A 64 10.90 8.04 -1.11
N PRO A 65 10.84 7.80 0.21
CA PRO A 65 12.04 7.64 1.04
C PRO A 65 12.92 6.46 0.63
N GLN A 66 12.36 5.43 -0.02
CA GLN A 66 13.14 4.32 -0.58
C GLN A 66 14.14 4.75 -1.66
N CYS A 67 14.01 5.95 -2.25
CA CYS A 67 15.01 6.48 -3.19
C CYS A 67 16.22 7.13 -2.50
N VAL A 68 16.19 7.40 -1.18
CA VAL A 68 17.31 8.03 -0.46
C VAL A 68 18.62 7.25 -0.62
N PRO A 69 18.63 5.90 -0.54
CA PRO A 69 19.87 5.14 -0.70
C PRO A 69 20.37 5.04 -2.14
N GLU A 70 19.57 5.46 -3.13
CA GLU A 70 19.91 5.35 -4.56
C GLU A 70 20.27 3.92 -5.00
N PHE A 71 19.67 2.91 -4.35
CA PHE A 71 20.07 1.51 -4.48
C PHE A 71 18.87 0.59 -4.81
N GLY A 72 18.02 1.02 -5.75
CA GLY A 72 16.99 0.17 -6.35
C GLY A 72 15.74 -0.08 -5.51
N ASP A 73 14.92 -1.01 -5.98
CA ASP A 73 13.56 -1.22 -5.48
C ASP A 73 13.49 -2.03 -4.17
N TRP A 74 12.41 -1.81 -3.41
CA TRP A 74 12.10 -2.48 -2.15
C TRP A 74 13.20 -2.35 -1.08
N TYR A 75 14.00 -1.29 -1.13
CA TYR A 75 15.11 -1.07 -0.20
C TYR A 75 14.66 -1.21 1.26
N GLY A 76 13.50 -0.63 1.61
CA GLY A 76 13.00 -0.64 2.98
C GLY A 76 12.78 -2.04 3.55
N ARG A 77 12.47 -3.05 2.73
CA ARG A 77 12.34 -4.45 3.17
C ARG A 77 13.67 -5.18 3.09
N GLN A 78 14.37 -5.02 1.97
CA GLN A 78 15.56 -5.80 1.66
C GLN A 78 16.75 -5.45 2.55
N MET A 79 16.83 -4.22 3.05
CA MET A 79 17.89 -3.78 3.98
C MET A 79 17.88 -4.52 5.33
N TYR A 80 16.82 -5.25 5.67
CA TYR A 80 16.71 -6.04 6.90
C TYR A 80 16.99 -7.53 6.70
N ILE A 81 17.27 -7.99 5.48
CA ILE A 81 17.50 -9.40 5.18
C ILE A 81 19.00 -9.67 5.18
N GLN A 82 19.54 -10.27 6.24
CA GLN A 82 20.97 -10.59 6.35
C GLN A 82 21.45 -11.45 5.15
N GLY A 83 22.55 -11.06 4.52
CA GLY A 83 23.08 -11.70 3.31
C GLY A 83 22.42 -11.25 1.99
N ASN A 84 21.48 -10.30 2.03
CA ASN A 84 20.97 -9.63 0.83
C ASN A 84 21.89 -8.44 0.45
N PRO A 85 22.15 -8.16 -0.85
CA PRO A 85 22.99 -7.03 -1.27
C PRO A 85 22.55 -5.66 -0.72
N PHE A 86 21.26 -5.46 -0.48
CA PHE A 86 20.72 -4.23 0.10
C PHE A 86 21.08 -4.11 1.59
N TYR A 87 21.10 -5.22 2.32
CA TYR A 87 21.57 -5.27 3.71
C TYR A 87 23.08 -4.95 3.77
N ASP A 88 23.89 -5.54 2.89
CA ASP A 88 25.33 -5.26 2.83
C ASP A 88 25.61 -3.81 2.47
N HIS A 89 24.86 -3.26 1.51
CA HIS A 89 24.91 -1.84 1.18
C HIS A 89 24.50 -0.98 2.39
N HIS A 90 23.46 -1.37 3.14
CA HIS A 90 23.02 -0.63 4.31
C HIS A 90 24.08 -0.62 5.42
N LEU A 91 24.69 -1.77 5.71
CA LEU A 91 25.80 -1.88 6.65
C LEU A 91 26.96 -0.97 6.29
N ALA A 92 27.34 -0.93 5.01
CA ALA A 92 28.49 -0.17 4.55
C ALA A 92 28.28 1.35 4.61
N ASN A 93 27.05 1.82 4.40
CA ASN A 93 26.76 3.25 4.22
C ASN A 93 26.04 3.91 5.40
N TYR A 94 25.26 3.15 6.17
CA TYR A 94 24.41 3.68 7.24
C TYR A 94 24.70 3.03 8.59
N GLY A 95 25.09 1.75 8.61
CA GLY A 95 25.35 0.99 9.83
C GLY A 95 24.39 -0.18 10.00
N HIS A 96 24.39 -0.79 11.18
CA HIS A 96 23.59 -1.99 11.43
C HIS A 96 22.09 -1.66 11.51
N PRO A 97 21.17 -2.44 10.88
CA PRO A 97 19.73 -2.13 10.87
C PRO A 97 19.03 -2.07 12.25
N SER A 98 19.68 -2.55 13.32
CA SER A 98 19.23 -2.38 14.72
C SER A 98 19.67 -1.09 15.40
N GLU A 99 20.40 -0.24 14.69
CA GLU A 99 20.92 1.05 15.16
C GLU A 99 20.52 2.16 14.20
N THR A 100 20.60 1.89 12.89
CA THR A 100 20.11 2.75 11.82
C THR A 100 19.17 1.92 10.96
N GLY A 101 17.86 2.08 11.11
CA GLY A 101 16.90 1.37 10.27
C GLY A 101 16.22 2.28 9.25
N PHE A 102 15.17 1.79 8.61
CA PHE A 102 14.46 2.52 7.58
C PHE A 102 13.78 3.79 8.09
N LEU A 103 13.40 3.85 9.38
CA LEU A 103 12.92 5.08 10.00
C LEU A 103 13.97 6.20 9.85
N ASN A 104 15.26 5.91 10.02
CA ASN A 104 16.34 6.88 9.81
C ASN A 104 16.45 7.31 8.34
N ILE A 105 16.16 6.41 7.40
CA ILE A 105 16.14 6.72 5.96
C ILE A 105 14.99 7.68 5.62
N ILE A 106 13.79 7.49 6.19
CA ILE A 106 12.67 8.44 6.07
C ILE A 106 13.09 9.83 6.57
N GLY A 107 13.82 9.89 7.68
CA GLY A 107 14.34 11.14 8.24
C GLY A 107 15.25 11.93 7.29
N GLN A 108 15.92 11.26 6.35
CA GLN A 108 16.83 11.85 5.37
C GLN A 108 16.14 12.27 4.06
N TRP A 109 14.91 11.82 3.81
CA TRP A 109 14.19 12.18 2.60
C TRP A 109 13.65 13.61 2.68
N LYS A 110 14.36 14.59 2.12
CA LYS A 110 14.02 16.03 2.25
C LYS A 110 13.41 16.69 1.01
N ALA A 111 13.54 16.10 -0.17
CA ALA A 111 13.05 16.66 -1.43
C ALA A 111 13.51 18.13 -1.67
N GLU A 112 14.77 18.45 -1.34
CA GLU A 112 15.30 19.82 -1.37
C GLU A 112 15.42 20.38 -2.79
N ALA A 113 15.83 19.53 -3.74
CA ALA A 113 15.98 19.88 -5.14
C ALA A 113 14.81 19.42 -6.02
N TRP A 114 13.65 19.10 -5.42
CA TRP A 114 12.50 18.63 -6.18
C TRP A 114 11.80 19.77 -6.93
N ARG A 115 11.78 19.67 -8.26
CA ARG A 115 11.21 20.66 -9.19
C ARG A 115 10.11 20.02 -10.06
N PRO A 116 8.90 19.82 -9.51
CA PRO A 116 7.85 19.08 -10.20
C PRO A 116 7.39 19.75 -11.51
N GLU A 117 7.46 21.08 -11.62
CA GLU A 117 7.11 21.80 -12.84
C GLU A 117 8.06 21.46 -13.99
N GLU A 118 9.38 21.41 -13.74
CA GLU A 118 10.39 21.04 -14.75
C GLU A 118 10.21 19.57 -15.18
N LEU A 119 9.84 18.69 -14.24
CA LEU A 119 9.49 17.31 -14.56
C LEU A 119 8.22 17.22 -15.42
N LEU A 120 7.18 18.02 -15.14
CA LEU A 120 5.98 18.05 -15.98
C LEU A 120 6.26 18.56 -17.39
N ASP A 121 7.11 19.57 -17.55
CA ASP A 121 7.55 20.04 -18.87
C ASP A 121 8.17 18.89 -19.67
N LEU A 122 9.04 18.10 -19.03
CA LEU A 122 9.66 16.94 -19.64
C LEU A 122 8.63 15.85 -19.97
N TYR A 123 7.71 15.55 -19.05
CA TYR A 123 6.71 14.49 -19.21
C TYR A 123 5.72 14.81 -20.32
N GLU A 124 5.30 16.07 -20.44
CA GLU A 124 4.44 16.52 -21.54
C GLU A 124 5.16 16.52 -22.88
N ALA A 125 6.42 16.96 -22.91
CA ALA A 125 7.25 16.88 -24.10
C ALA A 125 7.45 15.43 -24.57
N ALA A 126 7.51 14.48 -23.64
CA ALA A 126 7.54 13.04 -23.93
C ALA A 126 6.18 12.48 -24.42
N GLY A 127 5.11 13.27 -24.36
CA GLY A 127 3.78 12.90 -24.86
C GLY A 127 2.81 12.36 -23.82
N ALA A 128 3.13 12.45 -22.52
CA ALA A 128 2.22 12.00 -21.48
C ALA A 128 0.87 12.74 -21.54
N ARG A 129 -0.21 12.01 -21.23
CA ARG A 129 -1.58 12.53 -21.14
C ARG A 129 -2.21 12.38 -19.76
N TYR A 130 -1.58 11.58 -18.92
CA TYR A 130 -1.89 11.47 -17.50
C TYR A 130 -0.62 11.25 -16.70
N ILE A 131 -0.62 11.72 -15.45
CA ILE A 131 0.51 11.57 -14.52
C ILE A 131 0.01 10.82 -13.29
N VAL A 132 0.77 9.82 -12.85
CA VAL A 132 0.49 9.05 -11.64
C VAL A 132 1.52 9.40 -10.57
N ALA A 133 1.05 9.87 -9.42
CA ALA A 133 1.89 10.10 -8.25
C ALA A 133 1.86 8.90 -7.30
N MET A 134 2.99 8.52 -6.73
CA MET A 134 3.01 7.58 -5.61
C MET A 134 2.30 8.22 -4.41
N ALA A 135 1.17 7.66 -3.98
CA ALA A 135 0.50 8.09 -2.75
C ALA A 135 1.02 7.33 -1.54
N GLN A 136 1.28 6.03 -1.71
CA GLN A 136 1.84 5.19 -0.66
C GLN A 136 2.45 3.94 -1.29
N HIS A 137 3.72 3.65 -1.00
CA HIS A 137 4.32 2.36 -1.35
C HIS A 137 4.11 1.33 -0.21
N HIS A 138 4.74 0.16 -0.29
CA HIS A 138 4.71 -0.85 0.78
C HIS A 138 5.36 -0.37 2.10
N ASP A 139 6.20 0.67 2.04
CA ASP A 139 6.87 1.27 3.20
C ASP A 139 5.93 1.98 4.18
N ASN A 140 4.64 2.11 3.84
CA ASN A 140 3.60 2.63 4.70
C ASN A 140 3.74 4.11 5.10
N LEU A 141 4.51 4.89 4.35
CA LEU A 141 4.53 6.35 4.48
C LEU A 141 3.53 6.96 3.48
N ASP A 142 2.56 7.74 3.98
CA ASP A 142 1.66 8.50 3.11
C ASP A 142 2.41 9.69 2.51
N LEU A 143 2.50 9.78 1.18
CA LEU A 143 3.16 10.90 0.49
C LEU A 143 2.21 12.09 0.28
N PHE A 144 1.22 12.21 1.16
CA PHE A 144 0.13 13.16 1.08
C PHE A 144 -0.33 13.59 2.47
N ASP A 145 -1.08 14.68 2.57
CA ASP A 145 -1.58 15.20 3.86
C ASP A 145 -2.69 14.31 4.49
N SER A 146 -2.32 13.13 4.96
CA SER A 146 -3.24 12.14 5.52
C SER A 146 -3.76 12.58 6.89
N LYS A 147 -5.09 12.63 7.06
CA LYS A 147 -5.73 12.89 8.36
C LYS A 147 -5.73 11.68 9.28
N HIS A 148 -5.51 10.50 8.72
CA HIS A 148 -5.68 9.21 9.41
C HIS A 148 -4.36 8.50 9.71
N HIS A 149 -3.24 9.00 9.17
CA HIS A 149 -1.92 8.45 9.39
C HIS A 149 -0.92 9.57 9.68
N PRO A 150 -0.33 9.62 10.88
CA PRO A 150 0.59 10.68 11.23
C PRO A 150 1.98 10.49 10.60
N TRP A 151 2.30 9.29 10.11
CA TRP A 151 3.46 9.03 9.27
C TRP A 151 3.14 9.43 7.83
N ASN A 152 3.35 10.70 7.53
CA ASN A 152 3.13 11.24 6.20
C ASN A 152 4.14 12.34 5.84
N SER A 153 4.27 12.64 4.54
CA SER A 153 5.29 13.54 4.02
C SER A 153 5.09 15.01 4.40
N THR A 154 3.92 15.42 4.92
CA THR A 154 3.71 16.78 5.46
C THR A 154 4.23 16.92 6.89
N ARG A 155 4.35 15.81 7.63
CA ARG A 155 4.80 15.78 9.02
C ARG A 155 6.25 15.35 9.17
N VAL A 156 6.71 14.42 8.34
CA VAL A 156 8.08 13.91 8.36
C VAL A 156 8.73 14.00 6.99
N GLY A 157 10.05 13.83 6.93
CA GLY A 157 10.80 13.91 5.69
C GLY A 157 10.77 15.32 5.09
N PRO A 158 10.13 15.54 3.92
CA PRO A 158 10.19 16.81 3.20
C PRO A 158 9.30 17.93 3.76
N GLY A 159 8.32 17.61 4.62
CA GLY A 159 7.35 18.60 5.10
C GLY A 159 6.47 19.16 3.98
N LYS A 160 6.21 18.34 2.94
CA LYS A 160 5.49 18.71 1.71
C LYS A 160 4.40 17.71 1.41
N ASP A 161 3.28 18.20 0.90
CA ASP A 161 2.24 17.37 0.31
C ASP A 161 2.64 17.03 -1.13
N ILE A 162 3.24 15.84 -1.34
CA ILE A 162 3.80 15.44 -2.64
C ILE A 162 2.68 15.18 -3.63
N VAL A 163 1.69 14.38 -3.24
CA VAL A 163 0.50 14.08 -4.06
C VAL A 163 -0.29 15.35 -4.37
N GLY A 164 -0.56 16.20 -3.37
CA GLY A 164 -1.29 17.45 -3.58
C GLY A 164 -0.54 18.47 -4.42
N THR A 165 0.80 18.39 -4.48
CA THR A 165 1.59 19.23 -5.40
C THR A 165 1.48 18.73 -6.84
N TRP A 166 1.62 17.42 -7.08
CA TRP A 166 1.39 16.84 -8.40
C TRP A 166 -0.05 17.11 -8.89
N GLU A 167 -1.05 16.88 -8.04
CA GLU A 167 -2.46 17.07 -8.37
C GLU A 167 -2.73 18.46 -8.95
N ARG A 168 -2.34 19.52 -8.21
CA ARG A 168 -2.57 20.90 -8.66
C ARG A 168 -1.86 21.21 -9.97
N LEU A 169 -0.59 20.80 -10.09
CA LEU A 169 0.23 21.15 -11.24
C LEU A 169 -0.22 20.40 -12.50
N VAL A 170 -0.56 19.11 -12.38
CA VAL A 170 -1.07 18.28 -13.48
C VAL A 170 -2.41 18.83 -13.97
N ARG A 171 -3.33 19.17 -13.06
CA ARG A 171 -4.63 19.75 -13.44
C ARG A 171 -4.50 21.15 -14.05
N ALA A 172 -3.56 21.97 -13.59
CA ALA A 172 -3.32 23.30 -14.16
C ALA A 172 -2.92 23.25 -15.65
N ARG A 173 -2.40 22.10 -16.10
CA ARG A 173 -2.02 21.85 -17.49
C ARG A 173 -3.09 21.10 -18.30
N GLY A 174 -4.25 20.82 -17.70
CA GLY A 174 -5.34 20.09 -18.35
C GLY A 174 -5.07 18.58 -18.53
N LEU A 175 -4.05 18.04 -17.86
CA LEU A 175 -3.76 16.62 -17.86
C LEU A 175 -4.63 15.86 -16.84
N ARG A 176 -4.73 14.55 -17.02
CA ARG A 176 -5.41 13.65 -16.08
C ARG A 176 -4.47 13.27 -14.93
N PHE A 177 -5.01 13.22 -13.72
CA PHE A 177 -4.21 12.98 -12.52
C PHE A 177 -4.58 11.64 -11.88
N GLY A 178 -3.58 10.78 -11.67
CA GLY A 178 -3.73 9.51 -11.00
C GLY A 178 -2.87 9.41 -9.74
N VAL A 179 -3.20 8.43 -8.91
CA VAL A 179 -2.41 8.06 -7.73
C VAL A 179 -2.17 6.56 -7.70
N SER A 180 -1.03 6.13 -7.16
CA SER A 180 -0.77 4.73 -6.86
C SER A 180 -0.76 4.46 -5.36
N ASN A 181 -1.47 3.42 -4.93
CA ASN A 181 -1.54 2.99 -3.53
C ASN A 181 -1.21 1.50 -3.41
N HIS A 182 -0.04 1.20 -2.84
CA HIS A 182 0.46 -0.14 -2.62
C HIS A 182 0.37 -0.55 -1.13
N GLY A 183 -0.29 0.29 -0.33
CA GLY A 183 -0.27 0.24 1.12
C GLY A 183 -0.88 -1.01 1.71
N ALA A 184 -1.71 -1.74 0.97
CA ALA A 184 -2.35 -2.97 1.42
C ALA A 184 -1.35 -4.10 1.76
N HIS A 185 -0.12 -4.03 1.25
CA HIS A 185 0.92 -5.03 1.51
C HIS A 185 1.78 -4.71 2.74
N ALA A 186 1.71 -3.49 3.28
CA ALA A 186 2.62 -3.04 4.33
C ALA A 186 2.66 -3.97 5.56
N TRP A 187 1.52 -4.57 5.92
CA TRP A 187 1.41 -5.41 7.12
C TRP A 187 2.26 -6.67 7.09
N HIS A 188 2.45 -7.28 5.92
CA HIS A 188 3.35 -8.43 5.77
C HIS A 188 4.72 -7.98 5.26
N TRP A 189 4.78 -6.97 4.39
CA TRP A 189 6.04 -6.50 3.80
C TRP A 189 7.05 -6.00 4.85
N TRP A 190 6.57 -5.36 5.92
CA TRP A 190 7.42 -4.84 7.00
C TRP A 190 8.00 -5.90 7.95
N GLN A 191 7.60 -7.17 7.83
CA GLN A 191 7.94 -8.15 8.87
C GLN A 191 9.44 -8.52 8.93
N THR A 192 10.21 -8.25 7.87
CA THR A 192 11.68 -8.33 7.92
C THR A 192 12.29 -7.35 8.92
N ALA A 193 11.68 -6.18 9.13
CA ALA A 193 12.15 -5.18 10.10
C ALA A 193 11.93 -5.61 11.57
N TYR A 194 11.08 -6.62 11.84
CA TYR A 194 11.01 -7.24 13.18
C TYR A 194 12.02 -8.37 13.36
N GLY A 195 12.82 -8.65 12.33
CA GLY A 195 13.88 -9.65 12.33
C GLY A 195 15.09 -9.26 13.18
N TYR A 196 16.15 -10.05 12.98
CA TYR A 196 17.47 -9.85 13.56
C TYR A 196 18.49 -10.60 12.69
N ASP A 197 19.75 -10.22 12.79
CA ASP A 197 20.86 -11.00 12.26
C ASP A 197 20.86 -12.40 12.86
N ALA A 198 20.74 -13.45 12.05
CA ALA A 198 20.82 -14.82 12.56
C ALA A 198 22.26 -15.21 12.92
N GLU A 199 23.24 -14.64 12.22
CA GLU A 199 24.67 -14.90 12.36
C GLU A 199 25.46 -13.62 12.65
N GLY A 200 26.74 -13.77 12.99
CA GLY A 200 27.67 -12.63 13.08
C GLY A 200 27.62 -11.82 14.39
N PRO A 201 28.32 -10.67 14.44
CA PRO A 201 28.59 -9.95 15.69
C PRO A 201 27.36 -9.38 16.40
N LYS A 202 26.25 -9.20 15.69
CA LYS A 202 24.98 -8.68 16.22
C LYS A 202 23.89 -9.76 16.24
N ALA A 203 24.28 -11.03 16.17
CA ALA A 203 23.36 -12.14 16.15
C ALA A 203 22.34 -12.08 17.30
N GLY A 204 21.06 -12.31 16.98
CA GLY A 204 19.95 -12.27 17.96
C GLY A 204 19.45 -10.86 18.31
N ARG A 205 20.11 -9.78 17.87
CA ARG A 205 19.68 -8.42 18.17
C ARG A 205 18.61 -7.96 17.18
N ARG A 206 17.40 -7.73 17.69
CA ARG A 206 16.25 -7.22 16.94
C ARG A 206 16.54 -5.88 16.28
N TYR A 207 15.99 -5.69 15.08
CA TYR A 207 16.07 -4.42 14.38
C TYR A 207 15.12 -3.35 14.96
N ASP A 208 15.13 -2.18 14.35
CA ASP A 208 14.46 -0.97 14.86
C ASP A 208 12.93 -1.12 15.02
N ALA A 209 12.23 -1.78 14.09
CA ALA A 209 10.77 -1.94 14.19
C ALA A 209 10.32 -2.70 15.45
N ALA A 210 11.16 -3.60 15.96
CA ALA A 210 10.87 -4.38 17.17
C ALA A 210 11.32 -3.69 18.47
N THR A 211 12.09 -2.59 18.39
CA THR A 211 12.74 -1.98 19.55
C THR A 211 12.34 -0.54 19.79
N LEU A 212 12.05 0.23 18.73
CA LEU A 212 11.67 1.63 18.84
C LEU A 212 10.24 1.79 19.36
N THR A 213 10.10 2.74 20.29
CA THR A 213 8.83 3.16 20.88
C THR A 213 8.61 4.65 20.63
N ARG A 214 7.39 5.15 20.88
CA ARG A 214 7.10 6.59 20.83
C ARG A 214 8.04 7.43 21.70
N ALA A 215 8.53 6.89 22.82
CA ALA A 215 9.40 7.62 23.74
C ALA A 215 10.79 7.90 23.15
N ASP A 216 11.30 7.00 22.28
CA ASP A 216 12.60 7.16 21.64
C ASP A 216 12.60 8.31 20.62
N GLY A 217 11.42 8.78 20.21
CA GLY A 217 11.25 9.91 19.31
C GLY A 217 11.31 11.27 19.99
N ALA A 218 11.25 11.33 21.33
CA ALA A 218 11.20 12.58 22.07
C ALA A 218 12.41 13.48 21.76
N GLY A 219 12.14 14.71 21.32
CA GLY A 219 13.17 15.67 20.92
C GLY A 219 13.86 15.37 19.57
N THR A 220 13.38 14.38 18.82
CA THR A 220 13.85 14.07 17.45
C THR A 220 12.87 14.58 16.40
N TRP A 221 13.17 14.40 15.11
CA TRP A 221 12.29 14.82 14.01
C TRP A 221 10.97 14.05 13.92
N TRP A 222 10.83 12.93 14.62
CA TRP A 222 9.60 12.12 14.67
C TRP A 222 8.95 12.15 16.07
N ASP A 223 9.20 13.21 16.86
CA ASP A 223 8.60 13.38 18.18
C ASP A 223 7.07 13.22 18.15
N GLY A 224 6.57 12.45 19.11
CA GLY A 224 5.16 12.15 19.26
C GLY A 224 4.61 11.10 18.29
N LEU A 225 5.42 10.53 17.38
CA LEU A 225 5.00 9.48 16.45
C LEU A 225 5.27 8.08 17.02
N ASP A 226 4.36 7.13 16.74
CA ASP A 226 4.53 5.74 17.15
C ASP A 226 5.07 4.91 15.97
N PRO A 227 6.30 4.36 16.06
CA PRO A 227 6.87 3.54 15.00
C PRO A 227 6.00 2.34 14.62
N GLN A 228 5.17 1.82 15.52
CA GLN A 228 4.29 0.69 15.21
C GLN A 228 3.17 1.05 14.22
N GLU A 229 2.81 2.33 14.11
CA GLU A 229 1.88 2.79 13.07
C GLU A 229 2.54 2.76 11.68
N LEU A 230 3.85 3.04 11.59
CA LEU A 230 4.65 2.92 10.37
C LEU A 230 4.91 1.45 10.03
N TYR A 231 5.47 0.69 10.97
CA TYR A 231 5.85 -0.72 10.78
C TYR A 231 4.70 -1.71 10.94
N THR A 232 3.47 -1.24 11.11
CA THR A 232 2.23 -2.04 11.14
C THR A 232 2.13 -3.11 12.25
N GLY A 233 2.99 -3.07 13.26
CA GLY A 233 3.05 -4.09 14.31
C GLY A 233 3.61 -5.46 13.87
N PRO A 234 3.98 -6.33 14.82
CA PRO A 234 4.56 -7.64 14.56
C PRO A 234 3.47 -8.67 14.21
N THR A 235 3.28 -8.96 12.92
CA THR A 235 2.37 -10.03 12.45
C THR A 235 3.11 -11.37 12.28
N PHE A 236 4.32 -11.34 11.72
CA PHE A 236 5.16 -12.51 11.44
C PHE A 236 6.59 -12.34 11.96
N ALA A 237 6.76 -11.62 13.06
CA ALA A 237 8.07 -11.46 13.69
C ALA A 237 8.71 -12.85 13.93
N PRO A 238 9.95 -13.08 13.46
CA PRO A 238 10.59 -14.39 13.61
C PRO A 238 10.77 -14.74 15.08
N PRO A 239 10.69 -16.02 15.49
CA PRO A 239 10.99 -16.44 16.85
C PRO A 239 12.47 -16.20 17.17
N ASN A 240 12.82 -16.13 18.46
CA ASN A 240 14.21 -16.12 18.89
C ASN A 240 14.86 -17.49 18.61
N GLY A 241 16.18 -17.51 18.42
CA GLY A 241 16.98 -18.74 18.32
C GLY A 241 17.14 -19.31 16.90
N ILE A 242 16.69 -18.60 15.86
CA ILE A 242 17.10 -18.89 14.49
C ILE A 242 18.59 -18.54 14.38
N GLY A 243 19.43 -19.53 14.03
CA GLY A 243 20.88 -19.44 14.14
C GLY A 243 21.62 -19.41 12.82
N SER A 244 20.90 -19.39 11.69
CA SER A 244 21.52 -19.28 10.37
C SER A 244 20.73 -18.37 9.42
N ILE A 245 21.45 -17.74 8.48
CA ILE A 245 20.86 -16.90 7.43
C ILE A 245 19.84 -17.71 6.61
N ALA A 246 20.18 -18.96 6.29
CA ALA A 246 19.33 -19.85 5.51
C ALA A 246 17.98 -20.13 6.22
N GLU A 247 18.00 -20.39 7.53
CA GLU A 247 16.76 -20.61 8.30
C GLU A 247 15.93 -19.33 8.45
N MET A 248 16.57 -18.16 8.59
CA MET A 248 15.86 -16.87 8.64
C MET A 248 15.21 -16.55 7.29
N ASN A 249 15.91 -16.78 6.18
CA ASN A 249 15.34 -16.59 4.85
C ASN A 249 14.18 -17.57 4.60
N ALA A 250 14.33 -18.84 5.00
CA ALA A 250 13.22 -19.79 4.94
C ALA A 250 12.04 -19.38 5.84
N TRP A 251 12.28 -18.71 6.97
CA TRP A 251 11.22 -18.13 7.78
C TRP A 251 10.44 -17.07 7.01
N HIS A 252 11.14 -16.10 6.42
CA HIS A 252 10.57 -15.02 5.64
C HIS A 252 9.82 -15.56 4.43
N ASP A 253 10.45 -16.42 3.62
CA ASP A 253 9.86 -17.00 2.42
C ASP A 253 8.54 -17.69 2.71
N ALA A 254 8.43 -18.44 3.81
CA ALA A 254 7.20 -19.15 4.17
C ALA A 254 6.08 -18.25 4.71
N ARG A 255 6.36 -16.98 5.03
CA ARG A 255 5.43 -16.06 5.71
C ARG A 255 5.35 -14.74 4.97
N ASP A 256 6.21 -13.79 5.32
CA ASP A 256 6.17 -12.42 4.80
C ASP A 256 6.76 -12.24 3.40
N GLY A 257 7.43 -13.26 2.85
CA GLY A 257 7.78 -13.35 1.44
C GLY A 257 6.61 -13.77 0.54
N GLN A 258 5.48 -14.19 1.11
CA GLN A 258 4.28 -14.52 0.36
C GLN A 258 3.51 -13.25 -0.03
N TRP A 259 2.96 -13.24 -1.25
CA TRP A 259 2.14 -12.11 -1.70
C TRP A 259 0.71 -12.23 -1.18
N ILE A 260 0.48 -11.76 0.06
CA ILE A 260 -0.80 -11.87 0.75
C ILE A 260 -1.64 -10.61 0.54
N GLU A 261 -2.84 -10.78 -0.02
CA GLU A 261 -3.74 -9.66 -0.36
C GLU A 261 -5.01 -9.63 0.49
N THR A 262 -5.20 -10.62 1.36
CA THR A 262 -6.30 -10.66 2.33
C THR A 262 -5.99 -9.77 3.54
N PRO A 263 -7.02 -9.28 4.26
CA PRO A 263 -6.83 -8.59 5.53
C PRO A 263 -6.03 -9.44 6.54
N PRO A 264 -5.11 -8.85 7.31
CA PRO A 264 -4.46 -9.56 8.41
C PRO A 264 -5.45 -9.87 9.53
N GLU A 265 -5.68 -11.17 9.80
CA GLU A 265 -6.61 -11.63 10.84
C GLU A 265 -6.22 -11.11 12.24
N THR A 266 -4.92 -11.02 12.51
CA THR A 266 -4.37 -10.61 13.81
C THR A 266 -4.19 -9.10 13.94
N ASN A 267 -4.38 -8.33 12.86
CA ASN A 267 -4.25 -6.87 12.88
C ASN A 267 -5.40 -6.16 12.15
N PRO A 268 -6.65 -6.27 12.65
CA PRO A 268 -7.78 -5.59 12.03
C PRO A 268 -7.63 -4.06 12.07
N ALA A 269 -6.83 -3.49 12.98
CA ALA A 269 -6.59 -2.05 13.07
C ALA A 269 -5.90 -1.50 11.81
N PHE A 270 -4.95 -2.26 11.24
CA PHE A 270 -4.31 -1.94 9.98
C PHE A 270 -5.35 -1.76 8.86
N THR A 271 -6.26 -2.73 8.70
CA THR A 271 -7.31 -2.66 7.67
C THR A 271 -8.23 -1.46 7.85
N ARG A 272 -8.62 -1.12 9.09
CA ARG A 272 -9.41 0.08 9.37
C ARG A 272 -8.67 1.36 8.98
N SER A 273 -7.38 1.43 9.31
CA SER A 273 -6.52 2.57 8.96
C SER A 273 -6.39 2.71 7.44
N TRP A 274 -6.08 1.62 6.74
CA TRP A 274 -5.97 1.60 5.27
C TRP A 274 -7.26 2.10 4.60
N VAL A 275 -8.42 1.61 5.03
CA VAL A 275 -9.74 2.05 4.54
C VAL A 275 -9.94 3.56 4.70
N ALA A 276 -9.62 4.09 5.89
CA ALA A 276 -9.77 5.52 6.17
C ALA A 276 -8.82 6.38 5.33
N ARG A 277 -7.57 5.95 5.17
CA ARG A 277 -6.54 6.64 4.37
C ARG A 277 -6.88 6.62 2.88
N GLN A 278 -7.33 5.48 2.36
CA GLN A 278 -7.78 5.36 0.96
C GLN A 278 -8.95 6.30 0.67
N LYS A 279 -9.91 6.41 1.60
CA LYS A 279 -11.03 7.34 1.47
C LYS A 279 -10.56 8.80 1.48
N ASP A 280 -9.69 9.19 2.42
CA ASP A 280 -9.15 10.56 2.52
C ASP A 280 -8.35 10.93 1.27
N LEU A 281 -7.52 10.02 0.75
CA LEU A 281 -6.80 10.18 -0.51
C LEU A 281 -7.77 10.49 -1.68
N VAL A 282 -8.82 9.70 -1.81
CA VAL A 282 -9.84 9.85 -2.86
C VAL A 282 -10.60 11.17 -2.72
N ASP A 283 -11.08 11.49 -1.51
CA ASP A 283 -11.85 12.72 -1.26
C ASP A 283 -11.06 13.99 -1.49
N ARG A 284 -9.77 13.96 -1.12
CA ARG A 284 -8.91 15.13 -1.16
C ARG A 284 -8.45 15.46 -2.57
N TYR A 285 -8.00 14.47 -3.34
CA TYR A 285 -7.34 14.70 -4.63
C TYR A 285 -8.20 14.31 -5.84
N LYS A 286 -9.32 13.63 -5.62
CA LYS A 286 -10.31 13.26 -6.63
C LYS A 286 -9.68 12.63 -7.88
N PRO A 287 -8.79 11.62 -7.72
CA PRO A 287 -7.98 11.12 -8.82
C PRO A 287 -8.84 10.60 -9.97
N ASP A 288 -8.38 10.84 -11.19
CA ASP A 288 -8.92 10.26 -12.42
C ASP A 288 -8.52 8.78 -12.56
N LEU A 289 -7.43 8.36 -11.91
CA LEU A 289 -6.94 6.98 -11.88
C LEU A 289 -6.43 6.60 -10.47
N VAL A 290 -6.79 5.41 -9.99
CA VAL A 290 -6.18 4.77 -8.81
C VAL A 290 -5.55 3.45 -9.22
N TYR A 291 -4.24 3.37 -9.08
CA TYR A 291 -3.48 2.15 -9.28
C TYR A 291 -3.37 1.39 -7.96
N PHE A 292 -3.87 0.16 -7.91
CA PHE A 292 -3.59 -0.77 -6.83
C PHE A 292 -2.56 -1.80 -7.30
N ASP A 293 -1.54 -2.01 -6.48
CA ASP A 293 -0.44 -2.95 -6.77
C ASP A 293 -0.82 -4.42 -6.57
N ASN A 294 -2.13 -4.70 -6.53
CA ASN A 294 -2.70 -5.99 -6.22
C ASN A 294 -2.99 -6.83 -7.47
N TYR A 295 -3.10 -8.15 -7.34
CA TYR A 295 -3.66 -9.03 -8.37
C TYR A 295 -5.19 -8.88 -8.55
N GLY A 296 -5.77 -7.81 -8.01
CA GLY A 296 -7.20 -7.60 -7.96
C GLY A 296 -7.48 -6.35 -7.14
N LEU A 297 -8.44 -6.45 -6.23
CA LEU A 297 -8.71 -5.38 -5.28
C LEU A 297 -8.10 -5.71 -3.90
N PRO A 298 -7.51 -4.71 -3.22
CA PRO A 298 -6.83 -4.92 -1.95
C PRO A 298 -7.78 -5.39 -0.86
N LEU A 299 -7.29 -6.26 0.05
CA LEU A 299 -7.94 -6.55 1.34
C LEU A 299 -9.39 -7.07 1.19
N GLY A 300 -9.68 -7.81 0.12
CA GLY A 300 -10.96 -8.46 -0.13
C GLY A 300 -12.13 -7.47 -0.24
N GLN A 301 -13.11 -7.57 0.67
CA GLN A 301 -14.30 -6.71 0.66
C GLN A 301 -13.95 -5.22 0.81
N HIS A 302 -12.86 -4.89 1.51
CA HIS A 302 -12.46 -3.50 1.71
C HIS A 302 -12.03 -2.81 0.40
N GLY A 303 -11.39 -3.54 -0.50
CA GLY A 303 -11.06 -3.04 -1.84
C GLY A 303 -12.29 -2.86 -2.72
N LEU A 304 -13.29 -3.74 -2.60
CA LEU A 304 -14.60 -3.57 -3.25
C LEU A 304 -15.32 -2.32 -2.73
N ASP A 305 -15.32 -2.12 -1.41
CA ASP A 305 -15.89 -0.93 -0.77
C ASP A 305 -15.19 0.35 -1.26
N ALA A 306 -13.86 0.35 -1.31
CA ALA A 306 -13.06 1.49 -1.77
C ALA A 306 -13.30 1.82 -3.25
N THR A 307 -13.38 0.80 -4.11
CA THR A 307 -13.63 0.97 -5.54
C THR A 307 -15.05 1.47 -5.82
N ALA A 308 -16.07 0.88 -5.19
CA ALA A 308 -17.45 1.34 -5.32
C ALA A 308 -17.61 2.78 -4.80
N TYR A 309 -16.93 3.12 -3.69
CA TYR A 309 -16.88 4.48 -3.18
C TYR A 309 -16.29 5.45 -4.22
N LEU A 310 -15.12 5.15 -4.77
CA LEU A 310 -14.45 5.98 -5.77
C LEU A 310 -15.31 6.16 -7.04
N TYR A 311 -15.95 5.11 -7.55
CA TYR A 311 -16.82 5.20 -8.72
C TYR A 311 -18.01 6.14 -8.48
N ASN A 312 -18.72 5.94 -7.37
CA ASN A 312 -19.85 6.78 -6.99
C ASN A 312 -19.42 8.24 -6.74
N ALA A 313 -18.28 8.44 -6.08
CA ALA A 313 -17.75 9.76 -5.78
C ALA A 313 -17.31 10.49 -7.06
N SER A 314 -16.61 9.82 -7.98
CA SER A 314 -16.22 10.39 -9.27
C SER A 314 -17.42 10.77 -10.13
N LEU A 315 -18.45 9.91 -10.20
CA LEU A 315 -19.70 10.27 -10.87
C LEU A 315 -20.35 11.51 -10.26
N ALA A 316 -20.37 11.63 -8.93
CA ALA A 316 -20.92 12.81 -8.26
C ALA A 316 -20.10 14.08 -8.49
N TRP A 317 -18.76 13.98 -8.57
CA TRP A 317 -17.89 15.13 -8.74
C TRP A 317 -17.82 15.65 -10.18
N ARG A 318 -17.83 14.73 -11.16
CA ARG A 318 -17.52 15.06 -12.55
C ARG A 318 -18.37 14.34 -13.61
N GLY A 319 -19.32 13.50 -13.21
CA GLY A 319 -20.19 12.78 -14.14
C GLY A 319 -19.47 11.72 -14.99
N GLU A 320 -18.25 11.34 -14.60
CA GLU A 320 -17.37 10.43 -15.34
C GLU A 320 -16.75 9.40 -14.39
N LEU A 321 -16.60 8.16 -14.85
CA LEU A 321 -15.94 7.10 -14.09
C LEU A 321 -14.41 7.27 -14.09
N PRO A 322 -13.72 6.96 -12.98
CA PRO A 322 -12.27 6.93 -12.94
C PRO A 322 -11.74 5.59 -13.46
N VAL A 323 -10.43 5.47 -13.61
CA VAL A 323 -9.75 4.20 -13.84
C VAL A 323 -9.32 3.60 -12.51
N VAL A 324 -9.59 2.31 -12.31
CA VAL A 324 -9.01 1.54 -11.19
C VAL A 324 -8.23 0.38 -11.78
N ASN A 325 -6.97 0.24 -11.41
CA ASN A 325 -6.11 -0.84 -11.90
C ASN A 325 -6.04 -2.00 -10.91
N GLY A 326 -5.93 -3.20 -11.47
CA GLY A 326 -5.46 -4.41 -10.79
C GLY A 326 -4.74 -5.31 -11.78
N LYS A 327 -3.94 -6.24 -11.28
CA LYS A 327 -3.08 -7.13 -12.08
C LYS A 327 -3.68 -8.53 -12.15
N ARG A 328 -3.34 -9.36 -13.13
CA ARG A 328 -3.73 -10.79 -13.20
C ARG A 328 -5.24 -11.04 -13.02
N LEU A 329 -6.08 -10.19 -13.58
CA LEU A 329 -7.53 -10.30 -13.37
C LEU A 329 -8.10 -11.50 -14.13
N GLU A 330 -9.08 -12.15 -13.49
CA GLU A 330 -9.98 -13.06 -14.18
C GLU A 330 -10.72 -12.31 -15.31
N PRO A 331 -10.98 -12.96 -16.46
CA PRO A 331 -11.59 -12.30 -17.62
C PRO A 331 -12.85 -11.49 -17.30
N GLU A 332 -13.74 -12.00 -16.44
CA GLU A 332 -14.97 -11.31 -16.08
C GLU A 332 -14.71 -10.02 -15.28
N LYS A 333 -13.68 -10.01 -14.42
CA LYS A 333 -13.33 -8.88 -13.56
C LYS A 333 -12.73 -7.70 -14.32
N ARG A 334 -12.18 -7.93 -15.52
CA ARG A 334 -11.67 -6.88 -16.45
C ARG A 334 -12.76 -5.92 -16.94
N ARG A 335 -14.02 -6.31 -16.78
CA ARG A 335 -15.18 -5.46 -17.07
C ARG A 335 -15.59 -4.59 -15.88
N GLY A 336 -15.05 -4.84 -14.69
CA GLY A 336 -15.31 -4.07 -13.47
C GLY A 336 -14.19 -3.09 -13.10
N ILE A 337 -12.94 -3.42 -13.46
CA ILE A 337 -11.72 -2.62 -13.29
C ILE A 337 -10.75 -2.88 -14.46
N VAL A 338 -9.70 -2.08 -14.61
CA VAL A 338 -8.74 -2.17 -15.73
C VAL A 338 -7.59 -3.12 -15.41
N GLU A 339 -7.38 -4.11 -16.28
CA GLU A 339 -6.22 -5.02 -16.22
C GLU A 339 -4.93 -4.25 -16.42
N THR A 340 -3.94 -4.58 -15.60
CA THR A 340 -2.58 -4.11 -15.78
C THR A 340 -1.58 -5.27 -15.87
N VAL A 341 -0.78 -5.26 -16.94
CA VAL A 341 0.33 -6.19 -17.13
C VAL A 341 1.61 -5.51 -16.66
N GLU A 342 2.09 -5.87 -15.48
CA GLU A 342 3.31 -5.33 -14.89
C GLU A 342 4.56 -5.83 -15.63
N ARG A 343 5.48 -4.90 -15.98
CA ARG A 343 6.75 -5.16 -16.70
C ARG A 343 6.60 -6.18 -17.84
N GLY A 344 5.63 -5.95 -18.72
CA GLY A 344 5.32 -6.93 -19.74
C GLY A 344 4.52 -6.39 -20.91
N PHE A 345 3.90 -7.30 -21.63
CA PHE A 345 2.99 -6.98 -22.72
C PHE A 345 1.99 -8.12 -22.88
N ASN A 346 0.90 -7.85 -23.60
CA ASN A 346 0.02 -8.88 -24.11
C ASN A 346 0.37 -9.11 -25.58
N ASP A 347 0.57 -10.37 -25.98
CA ASP A 347 0.85 -10.77 -27.36
C ASP A 347 -0.43 -10.93 -28.21
N SER A 348 -1.59 -10.70 -27.59
CA SER A 348 -2.90 -10.79 -28.21
C SER A 348 -3.77 -9.56 -27.92
N LEU A 349 -4.74 -9.30 -28.80
CA LEU A 349 -5.67 -8.21 -28.61
C LEU A 349 -6.66 -8.57 -27.49
N MET A 350 -6.69 -7.76 -26.43
CA MET A 350 -7.68 -7.89 -25.36
C MET A 350 -9.00 -7.19 -25.74
N PRO A 351 -10.15 -7.76 -25.37
CA PRO A 351 -11.45 -7.15 -25.65
C PRO A 351 -11.68 -5.85 -24.83
N GLU A 352 -11.31 -5.85 -23.56
CA GLU A 352 -11.39 -4.67 -22.70
C GLU A 352 -10.11 -3.80 -22.78
N PRO A 353 -10.22 -2.47 -22.56
CA PRO A 353 -9.05 -1.63 -22.35
C PRO A 353 -8.20 -2.14 -21.18
N TRP A 354 -6.90 -2.15 -21.39
CA TRP A 354 -5.88 -2.59 -20.44
C TRP A 354 -4.66 -1.65 -20.54
N GLN A 355 -3.75 -1.73 -19.58
CA GLN A 355 -2.45 -1.07 -19.66
C GLN A 355 -1.31 -2.03 -19.33
N THR A 356 -0.10 -1.61 -19.67
CA THR A 356 1.12 -2.15 -19.08
C THR A 356 1.87 -1.01 -18.42
N ASP A 357 2.64 -1.34 -17.40
CA ASP A 357 3.61 -0.44 -16.80
C ASP A 357 5.01 -1.05 -16.91
N THR A 358 5.98 -0.16 -17.06
CA THR A 358 7.40 -0.49 -17.07
C THR A 358 8.21 0.74 -16.67
N CYS A 359 9.50 0.57 -16.45
CA CYS A 359 10.42 1.62 -16.06
C CYS A 359 11.62 1.67 -17.02
N ILE A 360 12.27 2.84 -17.11
CA ILE A 360 13.48 3.03 -17.92
C ILE A 360 14.65 2.23 -17.33
N GLY A 361 14.66 2.05 -16.00
CA GLY A 361 15.63 1.24 -15.26
C GLY A 361 14.91 0.34 -14.25
N ASP A 362 14.99 0.69 -12.97
CA ASP A 362 14.22 0.06 -11.89
C ASP A 362 13.05 0.97 -11.45
N TRP A 363 12.15 0.47 -10.60
CA TRP A 363 11.00 1.26 -10.13
C TRP A 363 11.44 2.45 -9.27
N HIS A 364 12.21 2.19 -8.22
CA HIS A 364 12.90 3.23 -7.46
C HIS A 364 14.28 3.51 -8.06
N TYR A 365 14.78 4.72 -7.85
CA TYR A 365 16.08 5.15 -8.37
C TYR A 365 17.23 4.22 -7.91
N ASN A 366 18.05 3.81 -8.87
CA ASN A 366 19.26 3.01 -8.69
C ASN A 366 20.41 3.68 -9.47
N ARG A 367 21.50 4.00 -8.80
CA ARG A 367 22.57 4.88 -9.33
C ARG A 367 23.62 4.20 -10.18
#